data_AF-A0A435FIZ0-F1
#
_entry.id   AF-A0A435FIZ0-F1
#
_cell.length_a   1.000
_cell.length_b   1.000
_cell.length_c   1.000
_cell.angle_alpha   90.00
_cell.angle_beta   90.00
_cell.angle_gamma   90.00
#
_symmetry.space_group_name_H-M   'P 1'
#
loop_
_entity.id
_entity.type
_entity.pdbx_description
1 polymer ?
#
loop_
_entity_poly.entity_id
_entity_poly.type
_entity_poly.pdbx_seq_one_letter_code
_entity_poly.pdbx_strand_id
1 'polypeptide(L)'
;MSFLDYLMGVDARIALMGRMMQKTGVDRQLRVVADHVAVTNRAVDRCRSCGHQDECAAWLDETEHADHPPAYCRNGDLIARLQSIG
;
A
#
# COMPACT_ATOMS: atom_id res chain seq x y z
N MET A 1 -10.92 17.66 14.55
CA MET A 1 -11.12 16.34 13.89
C MET A 1 -11.61 15.37 14.95
N SER A 2 -12.73 14.68 14.72
CA SER A 2 -13.26 13.70 15.67
C SER A 2 -12.41 12.43 15.66
N PHE A 3 -12.37 11.69 16.77
CA PHE A 3 -11.75 10.36 16.83
C PHE A 3 -12.36 9.40 15.78
N LEU A 4 -13.65 9.54 15.49
CA LEU A 4 -14.35 8.78 14.45
C LEU A 4 -13.85 9.10 13.03
N ASP A 5 -13.60 10.38 12.73
CA ASP A 5 -13.06 10.80 11.42
C ASP A 5 -11.64 10.25 11.21
N TYR A 6 -10.85 10.22 12.29
CA TYR A 6 -9.52 9.63 12.28
C TYR A 6 -9.59 8.13 11.98
N LEU A 7 -10.45 7.37 12.66
CA LEU A 7 -10.60 5.93 12.43
C LEU A 7 -11.05 5.63 10.99
N MET A 8 -12.07 6.33 10.48
CA MET A 8 -12.52 6.14 9.08
C MET A 8 -11.42 6.47 8.06
N GLY A 9 -10.63 7.52 8.30
CA GLY A 9 -9.50 7.87 7.44
C GLY A 9 -8.36 6.86 7.49
N VAL A 10 -8.16 6.20 8.63
CA VAL A 10 -7.20 5.10 8.79
C VAL A 10 -7.63 3.88 7.98
N ASP A 11 -8.89 3.48 8.09
CA ASP A 11 -9.43 2.33 7.39
C ASP A 11 -9.34 2.50 5.87
N ALA A 12 -9.64 3.70 5.36
CA ALA A 12 -9.51 4.03 3.94
C ALA A 12 -8.06 3.89 3.44
N ARG A 13 -7.07 4.33 4.22
CA ARG A 13 -5.65 4.28 3.80
C ARG A 13 -5.06 2.88 3.88
N ILE A 14 -5.49 2.08 4.85
CA ILE A 14 -5.13 0.66 4.92
C ILE A 14 -5.73 -0.08 3.71
N ALA A 15 -6.97 0.24 3.33
CA ALA A 15 -7.61 -0.34 2.15
C ALA A 15 -6.86 0.03 0.85
N LEU A 16 -6.45 1.29 0.66
CA LEU A 16 -5.67 1.70 -0.52
C LEU A 16 -4.31 0.97 -0.58
N MET A 17 -3.61 0.84 0.54
CA MET A 17 -2.36 0.08 0.60
C MET A 17 -2.57 -1.39 0.24
N GLY A 18 -3.62 -2.02 0.78
CA GLY A 18 -3.96 -3.41 0.45
C GLY A 18 -4.28 -3.60 -1.03
N ARG A 19 -5.00 -2.66 -1.65
CA ARG A 19 -5.27 -2.66 -3.10
C ARG A 19 -4.00 -2.49 -3.91
N MET A 20 -3.10 -1.58 -3.52
CA MET A 20 -1.80 -1.39 -4.17
C MET A 20 -0.99 -2.69 -4.20
N MET A 21 -0.88 -3.40 -3.07
CA MET A 21 -0.13 -4.66 -3.01
C MET A 21 -0.73 -5.76 -3.90
N GLN A 22 -2.05 -5.80 -4.03
CA GLN A 22 -2.73 -6.72 -4.97
C GLN A 22 -2.46 -6.34 -6.42
N LYS A 23 -2.56 -5.05 -6.76
CA LYS A 23 -2.33 -4.55 -8.12
C LYS A 23 -0.91 -4.80 -8.62
N THR A 24 0.06 -4.74 -7.71
CA THR A 24 1.47 -5.05 -8.01
C THR A 24 1.86 -6.51 -7.79
N GLY A 25 0.91 -7.38 -7.43
CA GLY A 25 1.12 -8.83 -7.30
C GLY A 25 2.02 -9.25 -6.14
N VAL A 26 2.14 -8.45 -5.08
CA VAL A 26 3.03 -8.72 -3.93
C VAL A 26 2.30 -9.05 -2.63
N ASP A 27 0.96 -9.11 -2.66
CA ASP A 27 0.13 -9.31 -1.46
C ASP A 27 0.41 -10.67 -0.79
N ARG A 28 0.69 -11.72 -1.59
CA ARG A 28 1.06 -13.04 -1.07
C ARG A 28 2.45 -13.01 -0.44
N GLN A 29 3.43 -12.41 -1.13
CA GLN A 29 4.81 -12.32 -0.69
C GLN A 29 4.88 -11.55 0.64
N LEU A 30 4.12 -10.45 0.75
CA LEU A 30 4.02 -9.68 1.98
C LEU A 30 3.52 -10.51 3.18
N ARG A 31 2.66 -11.53 2.97
CA ARG A 31 2.16 -12.39 4.06
C ARG A 31 3.15 -13.45 4.53
N VAL A 32 4.17 -13.77 3.72
CA VAL A 32 5.11 -14.87 4.00
C VAL A 32 6.50 -14.38 4.38
N VAL A 33 6.80 -13.09 4.26
CA VAL A 33 8.07 -12.54 4.77
C VAL A 33 8.15 -12.66 6.29
N ALA A 34 9.39 -12.81 6.78
CA ALA A 34 9.67 -12.78 8.21
C ALA A 34 9.15 -11.46 8.83
N ASP A 35 8.51 -11.56 9.99
CA ASP A 35 7.92 -10.42 10.70
C ASP A 35 6.96 -9.58 9.83
N HIS A 36 6.13 -10.26 9.03
CA HIS A 36 5.17 -9.62 8.11
C HIS A 36 4.29 -8.56 8.79
N VAL A 37 3.95 -8.74 10.07
CA VAL A 37 3.15 -7.77 10.84
C VAL A 37 3.89 -6.44 10.96
N ALA A 38 5.14 -6.45 11.43
CA ALA A 38 5.91 -5.21 11.55
C ALA A 38 6.22 -4.60 10.17
N VAL A 39 6.47 -5.44 9.15
CA VAL A 39 6.65 -4.97 7.76
C VAL A 39 5.39 -4.26 7.26
N THR A 40 4.22 -4.84 7.50
CA THR A 40 2.92 -4.27 7.11
C THR A 40 2.67 -2.95 7.83
N ASN A 41 2.90 -2.88 9.14
CA ASN A 41 2.73 -1.64 9.90
C ASN A 41 3.62 -0.51 9.36
N ARG A 42 4.91 -0.78 9.10
CA ARG A 42 5.81 0.22 8.48
C ARG A 42 5.37 0.62 7.06
N ALA A 43 4.77 -0.29 6.30
CA ALA A 43 4.24 0.02 4.98
C ALA A 43 2.99 0.90 5.05
N VAL A 44 2.11 0.67 6.03
CA VAL A 44 0.95 1.52 6.33
C VAL A 44 1.42 2.92 6.72
N ASP A 45 2.40 3.06 7.61
CA ASP A 45 2.92 4.35 8.04
C ASP A 45 3.47 5.18 6.87
N ARG A 46 4.27 4.56 5.98
CA ARG A 46 4.76 5.19 4.75
C ARG A 46 3.64 5.54 3.77
N CYS A 47 2.63 4.68 3.64
CA CYS A 47 1.48 4.96 2.77
C CYS A 47 0.71 6.18 3.29
N ARG A 48 0.48 6.27 4.59
CA ARG A 48 -0.21 7.39 5.23
C ARG A 48 0.55 8.71 5.09
N SER A 49 1.88 8.69 5.05
CA SER A 49 2.67 9.91 4.91
C SER A 49 2.87 10.38 3.46
N CYS A 50 2.34 9.67 2.45
CA CYS A 50 2.62 10.02 1.04
C CYS A 50 1.92 11.30 0.56
N GLY A 51 0.74 11.63 1.08
CA GLY A 51 -0.01 12.83 0.69
C GLY A 51 -0.81 12.75 -0.62
N HIS A 52 -0.70 11.66 -1.39
CA HIS A 52 -1.33 11.51 -2.71
C HIS A 52 -2.55 10.57 -2.69
N GLN A 53 -3.47 10.79 -1.74
CA GLN A 53 -4.58 9.85 -1.50
C GLN A 53 -5.55 9.74 -2.69
N ASP A 54 -6.01 10.86 -3.21
CA ASP A 54 -7.02 10.89 -4.28
C ASP A 54 -6.43 10.38 -5.60
N GLU A 55 -5.21 10.79 -5.93
CA GLU A 55 -4.43 10.28 -7.08
C GLU A 55 -4.23 8.76 -6.99
N CYS A 56 -3.93 8.24 -5.79
CA CYS A 56 -3.78 6.81 -5.55
C CYS A 56 -5.09 6.05 -5.73
N ALA A 57 -6.20 6.58 -5.21
CA ALA A 57 -7.50 5.97 -5.40
C ALA A 57 -7.88 5.88 -6.89
N ALA A 58 -7.76 6.98 -7.64
CA ALA A 58 -8.04 7.02 -9.07
C ALA A 58 -7.15 6.03 -9.86
N TRP A 59 -5.83 6.05 -9.61
CA TRP A 59 -4.92 5.13 -10.26
C TRP A 59 -5.26 3.66 -9.99
N LEU A 60 -5.64 3.33 -8.74
CA LEU A 60 -6.04 1.97 -8.37
C LEU A 60 -7.39 1.53 -8.97
N ASP A 61 -8.29 2.47 -9.28
CA ASP A 61 -9.56 2.20 -9.94
C ASP A 61 -9.37 1.95 -11.44
N GLU A 62 -8.43 2.67 -12.07
CA GLU A 62 -8.14 2.58 -13.52
C GLU A 62 -7.17 1.46 -13.90
N THR A 63 -6.33 1.02 -12.96
CA THR A 63 -5.29 0.02 -13.22
C THR A 63 -5.80 -1.38 -12.90
N GLU A 64 -5.77 -2.30 -13.87
CA GLU A 64 -6.10 -3.72 -13.60
C GLU A 64 -4.95 -4.44 -12.90
N HIS A 65 -3.74 -4.30 -13.43
CA HIS A 65 -2.47 -4.84 -12.94
C HIS A 65 -1.33 -3.88 -13.31
N ALA A 66 -0.27 -3.83 -12.50
CA ALA A 66 0.91 -3.03 -12.80
C ALA A 66 2.19 -3.66 -12.24
N ASP A 67 3.25 -3.70 -13.06
CA ASP A 67 4.56 -4.17 -12.62
C ASP A 67 5.22 -3.23 -11.61
N HIS A 68 4.90 -1.93 -11.67
CA HIS A 68 5.47 -0.91 -10.80
C HIS A 68 4.39 0.01 -10.24
N PRO A 69 4.48 0.41 -8.96
CA PRO A 69 3.58 1.41 -8.42
C PRO A 69 3.91 2.80 -9.02
N PRO A 70 2.99 3.77 -8.88
CA PRO A 70 3.25 5.15 -9.27
C PRO A 70 4.48 5.74 -8.57
N ALA A 71 5.16 6.68 -9.23
CA ALA A 71 6.41 7.28 -8.73
C ALA A 71 6.28 7.94 -7.34
N TYR A 72 5.08 8.40 -6.97
CA TYR A 72 4.82 8.99 -5.64
C TYR A 72 4.68 7.93 -4.52
N CYS A 73 4.59 6.64 -4.85
CA CYS A 73 4.33 5.59 -3.88
C CYS A 73 5.57 5.37 -2.97
N ARG A 74 5.47 5.79 -1.71
CA ARG A 74 6.52 5.61 -0.69
C ARG A 74 6.84 4.14 -0.37
N ASN A 75 6.01 3.21 -0.84
CA ASN A 75 6.22 1.77 -0.72
C ASN A 75 6.94 1.14 -1.93
N GLY A 76 7.34 1.91 -2.94
CA GLY A 76 8.00 1.41 -4.16
C GLY A 76 9.14 0.43 -3.90
N ASP A 77 10.10 0.82 -3.06
CA ASP A 77 11.24 -0.05 -2.73
C ASP A 77 10.83 -1.36 -2.02
N LEU A 78 9.78 -1.32 -1.19
CA LEU A 78 9.27 -2.52 -0.55
C LEU A 78 8.62 -3.44 -1.58
N ILE A 79 7.81 -2.88 -2.48
CA ILE A 79 7.14 -3.63 -3.55
C ILE A 79 8.19 -4.30 -4.44
N ALA A 80 9.21 -3.58 -4.89
CA ALA A 80 10.30 -4.13 -5.70
C ALA A 80 11.04 -5.29 -4.98
N ARG A 81 11.31 -5.15 -3.68
CA ARG A 81 11.92 -6.23 -2.87
C ARG A 81 11.02 -7.44 -2.73
N LEU A 82 9.71 -7.25 -2.59
CA LEU A 82 8.76 -8.36 -2.50
C LEU A 82 8.63 -9.09 -3.84
N GLN A 83 8.66 -8.36 -4.96
CA GLN A 83 8.64 -8.94 -6.30
C GLN A 83 9.87 -9.84 -6.54
N SER A 84 11.04 -9.50 -6.00
CA SER A 84 12.24 -10.35 -6.13
C SER A 84 12.25 -11.62 -5.28
N ILE A 85 11.24 -11.81 -4.41
CA ILE A 85 11.08 -13.03 -3.59
C ILE A 85 10.21 -14.08 -4.33
N GLY A 86 9.56 -13.68 -5.44
CA GLY A 86 8.71 -14.53 -6.28
C GLY A 86 9.47 -15.28 -7.36
#